data_AF-A0A3D3MCP1-F1
#
_entry.id   AF-A0A3D3MCP1-F1
#
_cell.length_a   1.000
_cell.length_b   1.000
_cell.length_c   1.000
_cell.angle_alpha   90.00
_cell.angle_beta   90.00
_cell.angle_gamma   90.00
#
_symmetry.space_group_name_H-M   'P 1'
#
loop_
_entity.id
_entity.type
_entity.pdbx_description
1 polymer ?
#
loop_
_entity_poly.entity_id
_entity_poly.type
_entity_poly.pdbx_seq_one_letter_code
_entity_poly.pdbx_strand_id
1 'polypeptide(L)'
;MRARFLLLGLFPALFWAQKEPDYLQCYLKSLTTVCNGNSKKIISKIGSEGGITIYGRFSDLQKGLSERAFEKYKDKISFSCPEDVKYDPLNKIHYSQESDDHRKFYFIYEGALSKIRYKGTENNTKLKAIDLNANQKYLQLFSKENKNDPEYEASFYYYNSHDQLIYSFHQRGNEFDEYAYLYRDSFYSKALSEVYKNGILFEEYSYAREENTFEKRIKEYNIEESYQLDNKDEPILKKSSYSSSPDHCKCKNGYSTTIIYWADTQCSRNIIHE
;
A
#
# COMPACT_ATOMS: atom_id res chain seq x y z
N MET A 1 -14.28 69.53 -6.10
CA MET A 1 -12.89 69.75 -5.64
C MET A 1 -12.65 68.80 -4.47
N ARG A 2 -11.48 68.15 -4.45
CA ARG A 2 -10.92 67.23 -3.44
C ARG A 2 -11.34 65.76 -3.51
N ALA A 3 -10.30 64.99 -3.81
CA ALA A 3 -10.18 63.56 -3.86
C ALA A 3 -9.78 62.97 -2.50
N ARG A 4 -9.75 61.63 -2.46
CA ARG A 4 -9.11 60.72 -1.49
C ARG A 4 -9.90 60.59 -0.18
N PHE A 5 -10.21 59.38 0.29
CA PHE A 5 -9.26 58.30 0.55
C PHE A 5 -9.80 56.91 0.22
N LEU A 6 -8.93 56.12 -0.40
CA LEU A 6 -8.95 54.66 -0.37
C LEU A 6 -8.97 54.18 1.09
N LEU A 7 -9.90 53.30 1.41
CA LEU A 7 -9.73 52.32 2.49
C LEU A 7 -9.80 50.93 1.86
N LEU A 8 -8.69 50.60 1.20
CA LEU A 8 -8.24 49.26 0.91
C LEU A 8 -7.77 48.69 2.26
N GLY A 9 -8.73 48.24 3.06
CA GLY A 9 -8.51 47.66 4.38
C GLY A 9 -8.92 46.21 4.37
N LEU A 10 -8.02 45.36 3.86
CA LEU A 10 -7.71 44.04 4.42
C LEU A 10 -8.90 43.30 5.06
N PHE A 11 -9.69 42.58 4.26
CA PHE A 11 -10.22 41.29 4.70
C PHE A 11 -9.24 40.22 4.24
N PRO A 12 -8.18 39.90 5.00
CA PRO A 12 -7.53 38.62 4.80
C PRO A 12 -8.50 37.54 5.31
N ALA A 13 -8.72 36.54 4.48
CA ALA A 13 -8.80 35.16 4.94
C ALA A 13 -9.74 34.88 6.13
N LEU A 14 -11.05 35.02 5.93
CA LEU A 14 -12.06 34.29 6.71
C LEU A 14 -12.62 33.10 5.90
N PHE A 15 -11.79 32.50 5.06
CA PHE A 15 -11.72 31.06 5.09
C PHE A 15 -10.61 30.75 6.07
N TRP A 16 -10.98 30.43 7.31
CA TRP A 16 -10.20 29.41 7.98
C TRP A 16 -10.32 28.22 7.06
N ALA A 17 -9.33 28.05 6.17
CA ALA A 17 -8.90 26.71 5.83
C ALA A 17 -8.72 26.09 7.20
N GLN A 18 -9.71 25.30 7.64
CA GLN A 18 -9.49 24.33 8.68
C GLN A 18 -8.19 23.67 8.24
N LYS A 19 -7.09 23.97 8.94
CA LYS A 19 -5.91 23.13 8.89
C LYS A 19 -6.51 21.79 9.23
N GLU A 20 -6.80 20.98 8.22
CA GLU A 20 -7.11 19.58 8.43
C GLU A 20 -5.95 19.11 9.28
N PRO A 21 -6.18 18.70 10.54
CA PRO A 21 -5.13 18.10 11.35
C PRO A 21 -4.46 17.05 10.47
N ASP A 22 -3.13 17.02 10.35
CA ASP A 22 -2.53 15.97 9.50
C ASP A 22 -2.89 14.64 10.18
N TYR A 23 -3.87 13.91 9.67
CA TYR A 23 -4.55 12.78 10.35
C TYR A 23 -3.70 11.52 10.54
N LEU A 24 -2.37 11.66 10.42
CA LEU A 24 -1.42 10.71 10.95
C LEU A 24 -0.67 11.17 12.20
N GLN A 25 -0.95 12.38 12.69
CA GLN A 25 -0.11 13.09 13.65
C GLN A 25 -0.15 12.55 15.07
N CYS A 26 -1.10 11.70 15.42
CA CYS A 26 -1.05 11.05 16.71
C CYS A 26 -1.35 9.56 16.68
N TYR A 27 -2.27 9.07 15.84
CA TYR A 27 -2.74 7.69 16.01
C TYR A 27 -1.63 6.66 15.94
N LEU A 28 -0.62 6.79 15.08
CA LEU A 28 0.48 5.82 15.04
C LEU A 28 1.44 6.03 16.23
N LYS A 29 1.40 5.13 17.21
CA LYS A 29 2.33 5.10 18.35
C LYS A 29 3.68 4.52 17.96
N SER A 30 3.67 3.37 17.27
CA SER A 30 4.88 2.67 16.83
C SER A 30 4.58 1.68 15.73
N LEU A 31 5.56 1.42 14.87
CA LEU A 31 5.55 0.32 13.90
C LEU A 31 6.87 -0.43 14.02
N THR A 32 6.84 -1.75 14.00
CA THR A 32 8.05 -2.56 13.93
C THR A 32 7.80 -3.82 13.11
N THR A 33 8.67 -4.09 12.15
CA THR A 33 8.67 -5.30 11.34
C THR A 33 9.92 -6.11 11.63
N VAL A 34 9.75 -7.42 11.85
CA VAL A 34 10.83 -8.37 12.13
C VAL A 34 10.71 -9.62 11.25
N CYS A 35 11.76 -10.43 11.18
CA CYS A 35 11.66 -11.74 10.54
C CYS A 35 10.86 -12.74 11.38
N ASN A 36 10.01 -13.54 10.72
CA ASN A 36 9.32 -14.66 11.34
C ASN A 36 10.34 -15.67 11.89
N GLY A 37 10.24 -15.97 13.19
CA GLY A 37 11.18 -16.85 13.91
C GLY A 37 12.49 -16.19 14.35
N ASN A 38 12.69 -14.89 14.10
CA ASN A 38 13.82 -14.13 14.61
C ASN A 38 13.44 -12.67 14.91
N SER A 39 12.89 -12.44 16.11
CA SER A 39 12.47 -11.10 16.57
C SER A 39 13.61 -10.10 16.76
N LYS A 40 14.87 -10.56 16.78
CA LYS A 40 16.05 -9.68 16.88
C LYS A 40 16.42 -9.04 15.54
N LYS A 41 16.03 -9.64 14.41
CA LYS A 41 16.27 -9.09 13.07
C LYS A 41 15.12 -8.12 12.72
N ILE A 42 15.31 -6.85 13.04
CA ILE A 42 14.39 -5.75 12.71
C ILE A 42 14.61 -5.33 11.27
N ILE A 43 13.52 -5.32 10.49
CA ILE A 43 13.49 -4.96 9.07
C ILE A 43 13.00 -3.53 8.87
N SER A 44 12.00 -3.11 9.65
CA SER A 44 11.42 -1.76 9.57
C SER A 44 11.03 -1.28 10.97
N LYS A 45 11.18 0.03 11.25
CA LYS A 45 10.80 0.62 12.54
C LYS A 45 10.41 2.08 12.42
N ILE A 46 9.41 2.47 13.20
CA ILE A 46 9.04 3.87 13.51
C ILE A 46 9.07 4.03 15.03
N GLY A 47 9.94 4.93 15.53
CA GLY A 47 10.00 5.32 16.95
C GLY A 47 9.49 6.75 17.18
N SER A 48 8.66 6.98 18.21
CA SER A 48 8.00 8.26 18.48
C SER A 48 8.49 9.02 19.72
N GLU A 49 9.29 8.43 20.62
CA GLU A 49 9.86 9.15 21.78
C GLU A 49 11.31 9.60 21.53
N GLY A 50 11.57 10.91 21.64
CA GLY A 50 12.92 11.48 21.73
C GLY A 50 13.68 11.74 20.41
N GLY A 51 13.09 11.42 19.26
CA GLY A 51 13.70 11.62 17.94
C GLY A 51 13.18 10.57 16.98
N ILE A 52 12.36 11.00 16.02
CA ILE A 52 11.69 10.11 15.06
C ILE A 52 12.75 9.38 14.25
N THR A 53 12.94 8.10 14.52
CA THR A 53 13.75 7.22 13.66
C THR A 53 12.77 6.42 12.80
N ILE A 54 12.73 6.73 11.51
CA ILE A 54 11.96 5.97 10.51
C ILE A 54 12.95 5.30 9.58
N TYR A 55 12.95 3.97 9.56
CA TYR A 55 13.73 3.23 8.57
C TYR A 55 13.04 1.91 8.23
N GLY A 56 13.35 1.38 7.06
CA GLY A 56 12.85 0.06 6.65
C GLY A 56 12.30 0.02 5.24
N ARG A 57 11.42 -0.97 5.00
CA ARG A 57 10.77 -1.18 3.71
C ARG A 57 9.63 -0.20 3.47
N PHE A 58 9.52 0.33 2.26
CA PHE A 58 8.42 1.22 1.90
C PHE A 58 7.07 0.52 2.05
N SER A 59 6.98 -0.76 1.67
CA SER A 59 5.75 -1.56 1.83
C SER A 59 5.29 -1.67 3.28
N ASP A 60 6.21 -1.82 4.25
CA ASP A 60 5.86 -1.86 5.67
C ASP A 60 5.37 -0.49 6.16
N LEU A 61 6.03 0.58 5.72
CA LEU A 61 5.65 1.95 6.07
C LEU A 61 4.26 2.30 5.52
N GLN A 62 3.93 1.89 4.29
CA GLN A 62 2.59 2.07 3.71
C GLN A 62 1.48 1.33 4.47
N LYS A 63 1.80 0.28 5.25
CA LYS A 63 0.81 -0.42 6.10
C LYS A 63 0.36 0.41 7.30
N GLY A 64 1.13 1.43 7.70
CA GLY A 64 0.86 2.27 8.87
C GLY A 64 0.85 3.78 8.61
N LEU A 65 1.41 4.24 7.49
CA LEU A 65 1.47 5.65 7.09
C LEU A 65 0.50 5.92 5.92
N SER A 66 -0.39 6.90 6.10
CA SER A 66 -1.11 7.57 5.03
C SER A 66 -0.14 8.36 4.14
N GLU A 67 -0.55 8.58 2.89
CA GLU A 67 0.21 9.33 1.89
C GLU A 67 0.65 10.72 2.39
N ARG A 68 -0.27 11.47 3.00
CA ARG A 68 0.02 12.79 3.58
C ARG A 68 1.14 12.76 4.62
N ALA A 69 1.21 11.70 5.42
CA ALA A 69 2.22 11.58 6.45
C ALA A 69 3.53 11.03 5.94
N PHE A 70 3.46 10.12 4.96
CA PHE A 70 4.63 9.71 4.22
C PHE A 70 5.32 10.96 3.63
N GLU A 71 4.58 11.84 2.97
CA GLU A 71 5.11 13.09 2.42
C GLU A 71 5.75 14.00 3.48
N LYS A 72 5.13 14.14 4.65
CA LYS A 72 5.68 14.93 5.75
C LYS A 72 7.00 14.39 6.29
N TYR A 73 7.17 13.06 6.29
CA TYR A 73 8.30 12.40 6.93
C TYR A 73 9.34 11.87 5.95
N LYS A 74 9.11 11.86 4.64
CA LYS A 74 9.97 11.21 3.64
C LYS A 74 11.45 11.55 3.75
N ASP A 75 11.79 12.81 4.07
CA ASP A 75 13.19 13.25 4.22
C ASP A 75 13.86 12.71 5.49
N LYS A 76 13.08 12.14 6.41
CA LYS A 76 13.52 11.48 7.64
C LYS A 76 13.47 9.95 7.54
N ILE A 77 13.01 9.41 6.40
CA ILE A 77 12.91 7.97 6.18
C ILE A 77 14.23 7.46 5.60
N SER A 78 14.89 6.56 6.31
CA SER A 78 16.04 5.82 5.79
C SER A 78 15.58 4.48 5.24
N PHE A 79 15.47 4.33 3.91
CA PHE A 79 15.18 3.03 3.30
C PHE A 79 16.40 2.11 3.43
N SER A 80 16.22 0.94 4.06
CA SER A 80 17.31 -0.03 4.31
C SER A 80 17.33 -1.18 3.30
N CYS A 81 16.23 -1.35 2.56
CA CYS A 81 16.18 -2.21 1.40
C CYS A 81 16.36 -1.32 0.16
N PRO A 82 17.04 -1.78 -0.90
CA PRO A 82 17.33 -1.00 -2.10
C PRO A 82 16.05 -0.86 -2.93
N GLU A 83 15.17 -0.02 -2.43
CA GLU A 83 13.96 0.39 -3.10
C GLU A 83 14.01 1.89 -3.29
N ASP A 84 13.80 2.29 -4.53
CA ASP A 84 13.59 3.67 -4.91
C ASP A 84 12.11 3.99 -4.71
N VAL A 85 11.82 4.97 -3.87
CA VAL A 85 10.47 5.53 -3.80
C VAL A 85 10.28 6.52 -4.92
N LYS A 86 9.37 6.21 -5.84
CA LYS A 86 8.94 7.10 -6.91
C LYS A 86 7.63 7.79 -6.51
N TYR A 87 7.37 8.93 -7.14
CA TYR A 87 6.12 9.69 -6.97
C TYR A 87 5.54 9.99 -8.35
N ASP A 88 4.29 9.58 -8.58
CA ASP A 88 3.53 9.99 -9.75
C ASP A 88 2.79 11.30 -9.45
N PRO A 89 3.16 12.44 -10.08
CA PRO A 89 2.59 13.73 -9.74
C PRO A 89 1.17 13.93 -10.28
N LEU A 90 0.78 13.22 -11.34
CA LEU A 90 -0.55 13.33 -11.94
C LEU A 90 -1.61 12.73 -11.03
N ASN A 91 -1.30 11.59 -10.44
CA ASN A 91 -2.21 10.83 -9.58
C ASN A 91 -1.90 10.99 -8.09
N LYS A 92 -0.81 11.70 -7.76
CA LYS A 92 -0.33 11.97 -6.41
C LYS A 92 -0.07 10.70 -5.61
N ILE A 93 0.64 9.72 -6.17
CA ILE A 93 0.83 8.42 -5.51
C ILE A 93 2.30 8.04 -5.43
N HIS A 94 2.68 7.54 -4.25
CA HIS A 94 3.98 6.93 -4.01
C HIS A 94 3.94 5.43 -4.26
N TYR A 95 5.00 4.93 -4.88
CA TYR A 95 5.22 3.51 -5.07
C TYR A 95 6.71 3.19 -4.97
N SER A 96 7.04 1.97 -4.52
CA SER A 96 8.41 1.47 -4.57
C SER A 96 8.70 0.83 -5.93
N GLN A 97 9.96 0.95 -6.34
CA GLN A 97 10.55 0.33 -7.51
C GLN A 97 11.96 -0.12 -7.13
N GLU A 98 12.47 -1.23 -7.68
CA GLU A 98 13.87 -1.59 -7.45
C GLU A 98 14.78 -0.50 -8.04
N SER A 99 15.93 -0.23 -7.41
CA SER A 99 16.76 0.93 -7.79
C SER A 99 17.32 0.89 -9.21
N ASP A 100 17.40 -0.30 -9.82
CA ASP A 100 17.81 -0.56 -11.20
C ASP A 100 16.63 -0.76 -12.16
N ASP A 101 15.39 -0.75 -11.65
CA ASP A 101 14.19 -0.78 -12.48
C ASP A 101 13.86 0.66 -12.92
N HIS A 102 13.98 0.90 -14.23
CA HIS A 102 13.77 2.21 -14.86
C HIS A 102 12.45 2.30 -15.64
N ARG A 103 11.59 1.28 -15.52
CA ARG A 103 10.31 1.25 -16.22
C ARG A 103 9.41 2.38 -15.73
N LYS A 104 8.65 2.97 -16.66
CA LYS A 104 7.65 3.99 -16.34
C LYS A 104 6.30 3.31 -16.11
N PHE A 105 5.63 3.67 -15.03
CA PHE A 105 4.28 3.19 -14.74
C PHE A 105 3.24 4.29 -15.00
N TYR A 106 2.11 3.88 -15.57
CA TYR A 106 0.89 4.66 -15.73
C TYR A 106 -0.13 4.21 -14.70
N PHE A 107 -0.94 5.15 -14.22
CA PHE A 107 -1.96 4.90 -13.22
C PHE A 107 -3.31 5.42 -13.69
N ILE A 108 -4.38 4.69 -13.36
CA ILE A 108 -5.76 5.07 -13.64
C ILE A 108 -6.61 4.79 -12.42
N TYR A 109 -7.49 5.73 -12.09
CA TYR A 109 -8.45 5.65 -11.01
C TYR A 109 -9.83 5.94 -11.58
N GLU A 110 -10.72 4.96 -11.56
CA GLU A 110 -12.11 5.17 -11.94
C GLU A 110 -12.99 5.17 -10.69
N GLY A 111 -13.58 6.33 -10.38
CA GLY A 111 -14.27 6.59 -9.13
C GLY A 111 -15.67 7.14 -9.37
N ALA A 112 -16.62 6.26 -9.70
CA ALA A 112 -18.05 6.56 -9.58
C ALA A 112 -18.92 5.29 -9.61
N LEU A 113 -18.58 4.29 -10.44
CA LEU A 113 -19.40 3.09 -10.65
C LEU A 113 -18.62 1.77 -10.57
N SER A 114 -17.36 1.78 -10.99
CA SER A 114 -16.44 0.63 -10.88
C SER A 114 -15.19 1.09 -10.13
N LYS A 115 -15.10 0.79 -8.83
CA LYS A 115 -13.93 1.11 -7.99
C LYS A 115 -12.77 0.20 -8.40
N ILE A 116 -12.13 0.53 -9.52
CA ILE A 116 -11.03 -0.21 -10.10
C ILE A 116 -9.84 0.74 -10.16
N ARG A 117 -8.66 0.23 -9.80
CA ARG A 117 -7.39 0.94 -9.99
C ARG A 117 -6.49 0.13 -10.90
N TYR A 118 -5.67 0.82 -11.67
CA TYR A 118 -4.65 0.24 -12.53
C TYR A 118 -3.30 0.88 -12.25
N LYS A 119 -2.26 0.04 -12.31
CA LYS A 119 -0.85 0.43 -12.41
C LYS A 119 -0.23 -0.45 -13.50
N GLY A 120 0.44 0.11 -14.50
CA GLY A 120 1.17 -0.73 -15.45
C GLY A 120 2.08 0.03 -16.39
N THR A 121 2.93 -0.68 -17.12
CA THR A 121 3.93 -0.09 -18.03
C THR A 121 3.32 0.39 -19.35
N GLU A 122 2.08 0.00 -19.64
CA GLU A 122 1.30 0.51 -20.75
C GLU A 122 0.31 1.59 -20.29
N ASN A 123 0.08 2.57 -21.18
CA ASN A 123 -0.98 3.52 -20.96
C ASN A 123 -2.33 2.88 -21.30
N ASN A 124 -2.92 2.21 -20.31
CA ASN A 124 -4.27 1.71 -20.47
C ASN A 124 -5.25 2.90 -20.52
N THR A 125 -6.17 2.92 -21.48
CA THR A 125 -7.12 4.04 -21.62
C THR A 125 -8.50 3.70 -21.07
N LYS A 126 -8.78 2.42 -20.75
CA LYS A 126 -10.06 1.94 -20.24
C LYS A 126 -9.88 0.77 -19.28
N LEU A 127 -10.46 0.87 -18.09
CA LEU A 127 -10.50 -0.25 -17.16
C LEU A 127 -11.57 -1.24 -17.58
N LYS A 128 -11.23 -2.54 -17.57
CA LYS A 128 -12.18 -3.60 -17.83
C LYS A 128 -12.82 -4.02 -16.52
N ALA A 129 -14.12 -3.82 -16.36
CA ALA A 129 -14.87 -4.51 -15.32
C ALA A 129 -14.99 -5.99 -15.67
N ILE A 130 -14.77 -6.88 -14.70
CA ILE A 130 -14.83 -8.33 -14.88
C ILE A 130 -15.75 -8.96 -13.84
N ASP A 131 -16.29 -10.13 -14.15
CA ASP A 131 -16.95 -10.96 -13.16
C ASP A 131 -15.91 -11.67 -12.28
N LEU A 132 -15.80 -11.23 -11.03
CA LEU A 132 -14.85 -11.80 -10.06
C LEU A 132 -15.19 -13.23 -9.65
N ASN A 133 -16.43 -13.68 -9.89
CA ASN A 133 -16.88 -15.05 -9.59
C ASN A 133 -16.56 -16.03 -10.72
N ALA A 134 -16.14 -15.56 -11.89
CA ALA A 134 -15.78 -16.44 -13.00
C ALA A 134 -14.46 -17.20 -12.70
N ASN A 135 -14.46 -18.51 -12.95
CA ASN A 135 -13.30 -19.39 -12.73
C ASN A 135 -12.08 -18.97 -13.58
N GLN A 136 -12.30 -18.36 -14.74
CA GLN A 136 -11.26 -17.94 -15.68
C GLN A 136 -11.15 -16.40 -15.79
N LYS A 137 -11.51 -15.67 -14.73
CA LYS A 137 -11.44 -14.20 -14.71
C LYS A 137 -10.06 -13.64 -15.07
N TYR A 138 -8.98 -14.35 -14.72
CA TYR A 138 -7.60 -13.95 -15.03
C TYR A 138 -7.36 -13.80 -16.54
N LEU A 139 -8.03 -14.61 -17.39
CA LEU A 139 -7.91 -14.50 -18.86
C LEU A 139 -8.42 -13.18 -19.41
N GLN A 140 -9.30 -12.48 -18.69
CA GLN A 140 -9.81 -11.18 -19.10
C GLN A 140 -8.82 -10.03 -18.82
N LEU A 141 -7.87 -10.27 -17.90
CA LEU A 141 -6.86 -9.30 -17.46
C LEU A 141 -5.48 -9.59 -18.02
N PHE A 142 -5.17 -10.86 -18.27
CA PHE A 142 -3.90 -11.29 -18.82
C PHE A 142 -3.72 -10.76 -20.24
N SER A 143 -2.68 -9.95 -20.47
CA SER A 143 -2.27 -9.53 -21.80
C SER A 143 -1.47 -10.66 -22.45
N LYS A 144 -2.10 -11.36 -23.39
CA LYS A 144 -1.42 -12.42 -24.17
C LYS A 144 -0.42 -11.85 -25.16
N GLU A 145 -0.65 -10.64 -25.68
CA GLU A 145 0.30 -10.00 -26.60
C GLU A 145 1.64 -9.67 -25.90
N ASN A 146 1.59 -9.30 -24.63
CA ASN A 146 2.78 -8.88 -23.87
C ASN A 146 3.40 -10.00 -23.01
N LYS A 147 2.93 -11.25 -23.15
CA LYS A 147 3.44 -12.37 -22.35
C LYS A 147 4.96 -12.62 -22.52
N ASN A 148 5.53 -12.25 -23.66
CA ASN A 148 6.95 -12.42 -23.96
C ASN A 148 7.76 -11.15 -23.76
N ASP A 149 7.13 -10.05 -23.32
CA ASP A 149 7.81 -8.80 -23.03
C ASP A 149 8.31 -8.83 -21.57
N PRO A 150 9.64 -8.90 -21.32
CA PRO A 150 10.18 -8.92 -19.97
C PRO A 150 9.94 -7.60 -19.21
N GLU A 151 9.71 -6.50 -19.92
CA GLU A 151 9.46 -5.18 -19.36
C GLU A 151 7.97 -4.94 -19.07
N TYR A 152 7.09 -5.80 -19.58
CA TYR A 152 5.65 -5.65 -19.37
C TYR A 152 5.26 -5.98 -17.94
N GLU A 153 4.54 -5.05 -17.30
CA GLU A 153 3.95 -5.25 -16.00
C GLU A 153 2.61 -4.52 -15.89
N ALA A 154 1.62 -5.20 -15.34
CA ALA A 154 0.29 -4.64 -15.13
C ALA A 154 -0.35 -5.19 -13.86
N SER A 155 -0.93 -4.30 -13.06
CA SER A 155 -1.67 -4.59 -11.84
C SER A 155 -3.06 -3.97 -11.92
N PHE A 156 -4.08 -4.77 -11.63
CA PHE A 156 -5.47 -4.34 -11.51
C PHE A 156 -5.96 -4.60 -10.10
N TYR A 157 -6.64 -3.62 -9.51
CA TYR A 157 -7.16 -3.69 -8.14
C TYR A 157 -8.66 -3.45 -8.14
N TYR A 158 -9.43 -4.39 -7.61
CA TYR A 158 -10.89 -4.38 -7.61
C TYR A 158 -11.44 -4.22 -6.20
N TYR A 159 -12.22 -3.16 -5.99
CA TYR A 159 -12.81 -2.84 -4.70
C TYR A 159 -14.31 -3.11 -4.71
N ASN A 160 -14.85 -3.51 -3.56
CA ASN A 160 -16.29 -3.64 -3.37
C ASN A 160 -16.97 -2.29 -3.11
N SER A 161 -18.29 -2.30 -2.95
CA SER A 161 -19.09 -1.09 -2.67
C SER A 161 -18.68 -0.36 -1.38
N HIS A 162 -18.03 -1.03 -0.43
CA HIS A 162 -17.54 -0.47 0.84
C HIS A 162 -16.07 -0.01 0.79
N ASP A 163 -15.50 0.20 -0.41
CA ASP A 163 -14.09 0.60 -0.59
C ASP A 163 -13.06 -0.42 -0.08
N GLN A 164 -13.47 -1.68 0.06
CA GLN A 164 -12.57 -2.76 0.46
C GLN A 164 -11.99 -3.41 -0.80
N LEU A 165 -10.65 -3.47 -0.89
CA LEU A 165 -9.97 -4.25 -1.93
C LEU A 165 -10.32 -5.72 -1.72
N ILE A 166 -10.96 -6.35 -2.69
CA ILE A 166 -11.41 -7.76 -2.59
C ILE A 166 -10.62 -8.69 -3.51
N TYR A 167 -10.06 -8.14 -4.58
CA TYR A 167 -9.27 -8.90 -5.55
C TYR A 167 -8.23 -7.99 -6.21
N SER A 168 -7.03 -8.52 -6.44
CA SER A 168 -6.10 -7.91 -7.38
C SER A 168 -5.42 -8.95 -8.26
N PHE A 169 -5.06 -8.52 -9.46
CA PHE A 169 -4.34 -9.31 -10.45
C PHE A 169 -3.06 -8.57 -10.81
N HIS A 170 -1.94 -9.28 -10.87
CA HIS A 170 -0.64 -8.72 -11.24
C HIS A 170 0.04 -9.61 -12.26
N GLN A 171 0.36 -9.08 -13.43
CA GLN A 171 1.12 -9.78 -14.48
C GLN A 171 2.48 -9.14 -14.66
N ARG A 172 3.51 -9.97 -14.85
CA ARG A 172 4.87 -9.62 -15.27
C ARG A 172 5.31 -10.60 -16.37
N GLY A 173 5.40 -10.14 -17.62
CA GLY A 173 5.60 -11.01 -18.78
C GLY A 173 4.58 -12.16 -18.81
N ASN A 174 5.04 -13.41 -18.77
CA ASN A 174 4.19 -14.62 -18.77
C ASN A 174 3.80 -15.11 -17.37
N GLU A 175 4.29 -14.46 -16.32
CA GLU A 175 3.93 -14.76 -14.94
C GLU A 175 2.79 -13.87 -14.48
N PHE A 176 1.88 -14.42 -13.68
CA PHE A 176 0.88 -13.61 -13.00
C PHE A 176 0.52 -14.16 -11.62
N ASP A 177 0.02 -13.25 -10.79
CA ASP A 177 -0.43 -13.52 -9.44
C ASP A 177 -1.84 -12.99 -9.25
N GLU A 178 -2.70 -13.80 -8.64
CA GLU A 178 -4.02 -13.41 -8.16
C GLU A 178 -3.97 -13.25 -6.64
N TYR A 179 -4.53 -12.16 -6.13
CA TYR A 179 -4.67 -11.92 -4.71
C TYR A 179 -6.14 -11.83 -4.34
N ALA A 180 -6.54 -12.58 -3.32
CA ALA A 180 -7.88 -12.51 -2.73
C ALA A 180 -7.79 -11.99 -1.30
N TYR A 181 -8.67 -11.05 -0.95
CA TYR A 181 -8.65 -10.34 0.32
C TYR A 181 -9.92 -10.68 1.12
N LEU A 182 -9.75 -11.33 2.26
CA LEU A 182 -10.86 -11.72 3.13
C LEU A 182 -10.97 -10.77 4.31
N TYR A 183 -12.21 -10.32 4.57
CA TYR A 183 -12.53 -9.44 5.68
C TYR A 183 -13.45 -10.18 6.65
N ARG A 184 -13.18 -10.05 7.95
CA ARG A 184 -14.02 -10.58 9.02
C ARG A 184 -14.65 -9.43 9.81
N ASP A 185 -15.81 -9.70 10.38
CA ASP A 185 -16.43 -8.74 11.28
C ASP A 185 -15.53 -8.52 12.51
N SER A 186 -15.36 -7.25 12.89
CA SER A 186 -14.65 -6.84 14.10
C SER A 186 -15.54 -5.91 14.93
N PHE A 187 -15.07 -5.54 16.13
CA PHE A 187 -15.82 -4.66 17.05
C PHE A 187 -16.25 -3.31 16.44
N TYR A 188 -15.59 -2.81 15.39
CA TYR A 188 -15.86 -1.49 14.80
C TYR A 188 -16.32 -1.51 13.35
N SER A 189 -15.90 -2.50 12.58
CA SER A 189 -16.25 -2.68 11.16
C SER A 189 -15.67 -3.99 10.64
N LYS A 190 -15.89 -4.31 9.37
CA LYS A 190 -15.17 -5.39 8.69
C LYS A 190 -13.69 -5.04 8.56
N ALA A 191 -12.83 -5.84 9.18
CA ALA A 191 -11.38 -5.70 9.13
C ALA A 191 -10.78 -6.78 8.23
N LEU A 192 -9.75 -6.42 7.46
CA LEU A 192 -8.99 -7.37 6.65
C LEU A 192 -8.39 -8.45 7.57
N SER A 193 -8.67 -9.71 7.33
CA SER A 193 -8.20 -10.83 8.15
C SER A 193 -7.10 -11.64 7.45
N GLU A 194 -7.28 -11.92 6.17
CA GLU A 194 -6.41 -12.83 5.42
C GLU A 194 -6.24 -12.32 3.99
N VAL A 195 -5.05 -12.51 3.43
CA VAL A 195 -4.77 -12.30 2.01
C VAL A 195 -4.21 -13.60 1.46
N TYR A 196 -4.73 -14.05 0.32
CA TYR A 196 -4.26 -15.25 -0.37
C TYR A 196 -3.64 -14.86 -1.70
N LYS A 197 -2.40 -15.29 -1.94
CA LYS A 197 -1.73 -15.20 -3.25
C LYS A 197 -1.87 -16.55 -3.94
N ASN A 198 -2.49 -16.59 -5.11
CA ASN A 198 -2.70 -17.81 -5.90
C ASN A 198 -3.38 -18.94 -5.10
N GLY A 199 -4.32 -18.57 -4.22
CA GLY A 199 -5.01 -19.51 -3.32
C GLY A 199 -4.21 -19.96 -2.09
N ILE A 200 -2.96 -19.51 -1.93
CA ILE A 200 -2.07 -19.83 -0.81
C ILE A 200 -2.06 -18.64 0.17
N LEU A 201 -2.15 -18.92 1.47
CA LEU A 201 -2.18 -17.89 2.51
C LEU A 201 -0.88 -17.05 2.50
N PHE A 202 -1.02 -15.77 2.18
CA PHE A 202 0.09 -14.82 2.01
C PHE A 202 0.23 -13.89 3.21
N GLU A 203 -0.89 -13.35 3.72
CA GLU A 203 -0.89 -12.53 4.93
C GLU A 203 -2.00 -12.93 5.89
N GLU A 204 -1.72 -12.85 7.18
CA GLU A 204 -2.69 -12.97 8.27
C GLU A 204 -2.66 -11.72 9.15
N TYR A 205 -3.85 -11.26 9.52
CA TYR A 205 -4.06 -10.06 10.30
C TYR A 205 -4.72 -10.42 11.62
N SER A 206 -4.18 -9.87 12.71
CA SER A 206 -4.81 -9.93 14.03
C SER A 206 -4.86 -8.55 14.65
N TYR A 207 -5.89 -8.32 15.45
CA TYR A 207 -6.20 -7.04 16.04
C TYR A 207 -6.45 -7.22 17.53
N ALA A 208 -5.89 -6.35 18.35
CA ALA A 208 -6.11 -6.31 19.78
C ALA A 208 -6.39 -4.88 20.24
N ARG A 209 -7.18 -4.73 21.31
CA ARG A 209 -7.47 -3.44 21.92
C ARG A 209 -7.11 -3.48 23.39
N GLU A 210 -6.36 -2.49 23.82
CA GLU A 210 -6.05 -2.20 25.22
C GLU A 210 -6.59 -0.81 25.58
N GLU A 211 -6.58 -0.42 26.86
CA GLU A 211 -7.26 0.79 27.37
C GLU A 211 -6.97 2.05 26.55
N ASN A 212 -5.71 2.23 26.13
CA ASN A 212 -5.24 3.44 25.45
C ASN A 212 -4.67 3.18 24.06
N THR A 213 -4.69 1.93 23.59
CA THR A 213 -4.04 1.55 22.33
C THR A 213 -4.82 0.50 21.54
N PHE A 214 -4.67 0.55 20.23
CA PHE A 214 -5.11 -0.47 19.30
C PHE A 214 -3.89 -1.09 18.63
N GLU A 215 -3.79 -2.41 18.62
CA GLU A 215 -2.68 -3.13 18.02
C GLU A 215 -3.17 -3.88 16.78
N LYS A 216 -2.42 -3.76 15.68
CA LYS A 216 -2.57 -4.56 14.46
C LYS A 216 -1.28 -5.36 14.26
N ARG A 217 -1.37 -6.68 14.20
CA ARG A 217 -0.26 -7.56 13.79
C ARG A 217 -0.55 -8.13 12.42
N ILE A 218 0.44 -8.09 11.54
CA ILE A 218 0.39 -8.59 10.17
C ILE A 218 1.52 -9.59 10.02
N LYS A 219 1.18 -10.86 9.78
CA LYS A 219 2.16 -11.91 9.49
C LYS A 219 2.12 -12.19 7.99
N GLU A 220 3.23 -11.92 7.31
CA GLU A 220 3.42 -12.13 5.88
C GLU A 220 4.27 -13.39 5.66
N TYR A 221 3.89 -14.22 4.71
CA TYR A 221 4.56 -15.47 4.36
C TYR A 221 5.24 -15.35 2.98
N ASN A 222 6.40 -15.99 2.82
CA ASN A 222 7.05 -16.03 1.53
C ASN A 222 6.35 -17.05 0.64
N ILE A 223 5.83 -16.59 -0.51
CA ILE A 223 5.30 -17.42 -1.58
C ILE A 223 6.10 -17.08 -2.84
N GLU A 224 7.02 -17.97 -3.20
CA GLU A 224 7.94 -17.78 -4.33
C GLU A 224 7.32 -18.17 -5.67
N GLU A 225 6.14 -18.79 -5.65
CA GLU A 225 5.45 -19.29 -6.83
C GLU A 225 4.49 -18.26 -7.42
N SER A 226 4.44 -18.23 -8.74
CA SER A 226 3.50 -17.46 -9.57
C SER A 226 2.87 -18.36 -10.62
N TYR A 227 1.68 -18.01 -11.10
CA TYR A 227 1.04 -18.74 -12.20
C TYR A 227 1.73 -18.41 -13.52
N GLN A 228 1.81 -19.41 -14.39
CA GLN A 228 2.11 -19.25 -15.81
C GLN A 228 1.03 -19.98 -16.61
N LEU A 229 0.59 -19.40 -17.72
CA LEU A 229 -0.35 -20.07 -18.61
C LEU A 229 0.36 -21.16 -19.42
N ASP A 230 -0.27 -22.33 -19.50
CA ASP A 230 0.14 -23.39 -20.40
C ASP A 230 -0.42 -23.19 -21.83
N ASN A 231 -0.21 -24.17 -22.71
CA ASN A 231 -0.70 -24.09 -24.10
C ASN A 231 -2.23 -24.15 -24.24
N LYS A 232 -2.95 -24.52 -23.17
CA LYS A 232 -4.41 -24.55 -23.08
C LYS A 232 -4.96 -23.35 -22.30
N ASP A 233 -4.12 -22.37 -22.00
CA ASP A 233 -4.44 -21.22 -21.15
C ASP A 233 -4.83 -21.60 -19.71
N GLU A 234 -4.37 -22.75 -19.22
CA GLU A 234 -4.55 -23.17 -17.83
C GLU A 234 -3.39 -22.67 -16.96
N PRO A 235 -3.68 -22.17 -15.74
CA PRO A 235 -2.66 -21.62 -14.86
C PRO A 235 -1.92 -22.73 -14.12
N ILE A 236 -0.59 -22.74 -14.23
CA ILE A 236 0.30 -23.67 -13.55
C ILE A 236 1.22 -22.89 -12.62
N LEU A 237 1.26 -23.27 -11.33
CA LEU A 237 2.19 -22.69 -10.37
C LEU A 237 3.63 -23.13 -10.68
N LYS A 238 4.52 -22.14 -10.80
CA LYS A 238 5.97 -22.35 -10.93
C LYS A 238 6.72 -21.32 -10.08
N LYS A 239 7.97 -21.63 -9.77
CA LYS A 239 8.86 -20.66 -9.11
C LYS A 239 8.98 -19.40 -9.97
N SER A 240 8.72 -18.25 -9.36
CA SER A 240 8.76 -16.94 -10.02
C SER A 240 10.19 -16.52 -10.32
N SER A 241 10.40 -16.02 -11.54
CA SER A 241 11.67 -15.39 -11.95
C SER A 241 11.86 -14.00 -11.32
N TYR A 242 10.79 -13.39 -10.81
CA TYR A 242 10.80 -12.04 -10.25
C TYR A 242 10.85 -12.00 -8.71
N SER A 243 11.38 -13.04 -8.08
CA SER A 243 11.52 -13.15 -6.61
C SER A 243 12.88 -12.62 -6.13
N SER A 244 13.11 -11.31 -6.22
CA SER A 244 14.40 -10.67 -5.91
C SER A 244 14.32 -9.62 -4.82
N SER A 245 13.90 -9.97 -3.59
CA SER A 245 14.40 -9.15 -2.47
C SER A 245 15.93 -9.33 -2.36
N PRO A 246 16.70 -8.35 -1.90
CA PRO A 246 18.13 -8.52 -1.62
C PRO A 246 18.34 -9.24 -0.29
N ASP A 247 19.43 -10.01 -0.19
CA ASP A 247 19.67 -10.98 0.88
C ASP A 247 19.61 -10.39 2.31
N HIS A 248 20.05 -9.14 2.50
CA HIS A 248 20.02 -8.51 3.83
C HIS A 248 18.58 -8.24 4.32
N CYS A 249 17.65 -7.98 3.40
CA CYS A 249 16.23 -7.80 3.70
C CYS A 249 15.40 -9.09 3.65
N LYS A 250 15.97 -10.22 3.21
CA LYS A 250 15.25 -11.49 3.18
C LYS A 250 15.00 -12.04 4.58
N CYS A 251 13.76 -12.40 4.85
CA CYS A 251 13.37 -13.25 5.96
C CYS A 251 12.89 -14.59 5.42
N LYS A 252 13.60 -15.70 5.68
CA LYS A 252 13.30 -17.03 5.11
C LYS A 252 11.85 -17.47 5.29
N ASN A 253 11.26 -17.17 6.44
CA ASN A 253 9.91 -17.59 6.81
C ASN A 253 8.87 -16.45 6.67
N GLY A 254 9.23 -15.35 5.98
CA GLY A 254 8.43 -14.14 5.90
C GLY A 254 8.60 -13.20 7.10
N TYR A 255 7.65 -12.28 7.27
CA TYR A 255 7.77 -11.10 8.13
C TYR A 255 6.62 -11.02 9.14
N SER A 256 6.87 -10.39 10.28
CA SER A 256 5.83 -10.02 11.25
C SER A 256 5.92 -8.53 11.51
N THR A 257 4.86 -7.80 11.16
CA THR A 257 4.72 -6.36 11.39
C THR A 257 3.73 -6.11 12.52
N THR A 258 4.19 -5.47 13.59
CA THR A 258 3.34 -4.97 14.67
C THR A 258 3.19 -3.47 14.54
N ILE A 259 1.95 -3.00 14.50
CA ILE A 259 1.59 -1.60 14.45
C ILE A 259 0.73 -1.29 15.67
N ILE A 260 1.19 -0.34 16.49
CA ILE A 260 0.46 0.12 17.66
C ILE A 260 -0.04 1.52 17.38
N TYR A 261 -1.33 1.71 17.62
CA TYR A 261 -2.01 2.97 17.52
C TYR A 261 -2.44 3.45 18.91
N TRP A 262 -2.38 4.75 19.17
CA TRP A 262 -3.05 5.40 20.30
C TRP A 262 -4.57 5.42 20.09
N ALA A 263 -5.33 5.37 21.17
CA ALA A 263 -6.78 5.63 21.14
C ALA A 263 -7.07 7.11 20.83
N ASP A 264 -8.23 7.41 20.25
CA ASP A 264 -8.68 8.77 19.87
C ASP A 264 -8.49 9.81 20.98
N THR A 265 -8.80 9.41 22.21
CA THR A 265 -8.73 10.27 23.40
C THR A 265 -7.30 10.67 23.75
N GLN A 266 -6.33 9.76 23.62
CA GLN A 266 -4.91 10.08 23.81
C GLN A 266 -4.40 10.97 22.69
N CYS A 267 -5.03 10.90 21.52
CA CYS A 267 -4.62 11.70 20.39
C CYS A 267 -4.98 13.15 20.40
N SER A 268 -6.12 13.49 20.98
CA SER A 268 -6.45 14.89 21.27
C SER A 268 -5.49 15.57 22.26
N ARG A 269 -4.82 14.81 23.14
CA ARG A 269 -3.96 15.36 24.22
C ARG A 269 -2.53 15.66 23.79
N ASN A 270 -2.04 15.01 22.74
CA ASN A 270 -0.67 15.16 22.22
C ASN A 270 -0.57 16.08 21.00
N ILE A 271 -1.65 16.78 20.62
CA ILE A 271 -1.59 17.80 19.57
C ILE A 271 -0.88 19.02 20.17
N ILE A 272 0.39 19.21 19.80
CA ILE A 272 1.09 20.47 20.03
C ILE A 272 0.42 21.50 19.11
N HIS A 273 -0.27 22.46 19.71
CA HIS A 273 -0.73 23.64 18.98
C HIS A 273 0.49 24.51 18.64
N GLU A 274 0.92 24.48 17.38
CA GLU A 274 1.74 25.53 16.78
C GLU A 274 0.88 26.70 16.30
#